data_AF-D9WU20-F1
#
_entry.id   AF-D9WU20-F1
#
_cell.length_a   1.000
_cell.length_b   1.000
_cell.length_c   1.000
_cell.angle_alpha   90.00
_cell.angle_beta   90.00
_cell.angle_gamma   90.00
#
_symmetry.space_group_name_H-M   'P 1'
#
loop_
_entity.id
_entity.type
_entity.pdbx_description
1 polymer ?
#
loop_
_entity_poly.entity_id
_entity_poly.type
_entity_poly.pdbx_seq_one_letter_code
_entity_poly.pdbx_strand_id
1 'polypeptide(L)'
;MRPGGHEVTGSEPFRLRHGDGRAARTSSTHGRVMSMKTLLPGRYRPVTALLFVAFSLTACGEQRVAASDAPSAPPTSKASPSPSSSGAPAYVEPGVVDGAPHNGDNNAYRRPGEMSPAGARDARREADRIEPVLKRLWNQKKWDPKTVRTALLKLGYEEERFGPKGERLGGTLTVTGMPSRYEADHYVHPEGARVGLRVHDDACVTAFLQKTNFQVSTNGPYMETGCFAPPSGH
;
A
#
# COMPACT_ATOMS: atom_id res chain seq x y z
N MET A 1 40.99 31.98 43.63
CA MET A 1 40.16 32.74 42.68
C MET A 1 38.88 31.95 42.45
N ARG A 2 37.71 32.58 42.65
CA ARG A 2 36.38 31.95 42.69
C ARG A 2 35.79 31.73 41.28
N PRO A 3 35.04 30.65 41.03
CA PRO A 3 34.23 30.50 39.82
C PRO A 3 32.93 31.32 39.93
N GLY A 4 32.62 32.09 38.89
CA GLY A 4 31.39 32.87 38.78
C GLY A 4 30.23 32.00 38.30
N GLY A 5 29.16 31.97 39.09
CA GLY A 5 27.87 31.43 38.69
C GLY A 5 27.08 32.47 37.88
N HIS A 6 26.34 32.01 36.88
CA HIS A 6 25.23 32.75 36.30
C HIS A 6 23.99 31.88 36.37
N GLU A 7 23.15 32.24 37.33
CA GLU A 7 21.75 31.89 37.47
C GLU A 7 20.94 32.87 36.61
N VAL A 8 20.10 32.37 35.71
CA VAL A 8 19.03 33.16 35.10
C VAL A 8 17.75 32.33 35.13
N THR A 9 16.97 32.59 36.17
CA THR A 9 15.55 32.27 36.30
C THR A 9 14.74 33.17 35.39
N GLY A 10 13.86 32.58 34.57
CA GLY A 10 12.92 33.31 33.73
C GLY A 10 11.60 32.56 33.61
N SER A 11 10.79 32.62 34.67
CA SER A 11 9.39 32.18 34.67
C SER A 11 8.53 33.23 33.99
N GLU A 12 7.93 32.90 32.84
CA GLU A 12 6.86 33.71 32.25
C GLU A 12 5.48 33.26 32.75
N PRO A 13 4.62 34.19 33.21
CA PRO A 13 3.27 33.87 33.64
C PRO A 13 2.28 33.82 32.46
N PHE A 14 1.61 32.67 32.40
CA PHE A 14 0.22 32.42 32.03
C PHE A 14 -0.65 33.69 31.77
N ARG A 15 -0.92 33.98 30.48
CA ARG A 15 -2.01 34.90 30.09
C ARG A 15 -3.28 34.12 29.79
N LEU A 16 -4.18 34.07 30.78
CA LEU A 16 -5.61 33.82 30.59
C LEU A 16 -6.20 34.95 29.73
N ARG A 17 -6.60 34.65 28.49
CA ARG A 17 -7.56 35.48 27.75
C ARG A 17 -8.97 34.94 28.00
N HIS A 18 -9.70 35.62 28.88
CA HIS A 18 -11.15 35.60 28.89
C HIS A 18 -11.67 36.26 27.60
N GLY A 19 -12.43 35.51 26.81
CA GLY A 19 -13.21 36.00 25.68
C GLY A 19 -14.67 35.81 26.01
N ASP A 20 -15.33 36.91 26.38
CA ASP A 20 -16.73 36.99 26.74
C ASP A 20 -17.68 36.66 25.60
N GLY A 21 -18.88 36.27 26.01
CA GLY A 21 -19.94 35.71 25.18
C GLY A 21 -20.47 36.62 24.08
N ARG A 22 -21.01 35.97 23.05
CA ARG A 22 -22.10 36.55 22.26
C ARG A 22 -23.17 35.52 21.93
N ALA A 23 -24.23 35.64 22.70
CA ALA A 23 -25.65 35.55 22.36
C ALA A 23 -26.09 34.65 21.19
N ALA A 24 -26.97 33.74 21.59
CA ALA A 24 -27.95 33.04 20.79
C ALA A 24 -28.54 33.86 19.63
N ARG A 25 -28.70 33.19 18.49
CA ARG A 25 -29.77 33.50 17.55
C ARG A 25 -30.39 32.19 17.08
N THR A 26 -31.49 31.84 17.73
CA THR A 26 -32.45 30.86 17.28
C THR A 26 -33.15 31.45 16.05
N SER A 27 -33.08 30.75 14.91
CA SER A 27 -34.01 30.98 13.81
C SER A 27 -34.72 29.68 13.50
N SER A 28 -35.92 29.60 14.05
CA SER A 28 -36.97 28.67 13.69
C SER A 28 -37.54 29.08 12.33
N THR A 29 -37.49 28.19 11.36
CA THR A 29 -38.36 28.24 10.17
C THR A 29 -38.74 26.82 9.78
N HIS A 30 -39.90 26.40 10.28
CA HIS A 30 -40.99 25.79 9.54
C HIS A 30 -40.65 25.05 8.23
N GLY A 31 -40.81 23.73 8.30
CA GLY A 31 -41.79 23.04 7.45
C GLY A 31 -41.48 22.90 5.96
N ARG A 32 -40.99 21.71 5.58
CA ARG A 32 -41.65 20.95 4.51
C ARG A 32 -41.40 19.46 4.65
N VAL A 33 -42.40 18.79 5.19
CA VAL A 33 -42.59 17.34 5.02
C VAL A 33 -42.90 17.13 3.54
N MET A 34 -41.92 16.69 2.75
CA MET A 34 -42.22 16.03 1.48
C MET A 34 -42.18 14.51 1.70
N SER A 35 -43.35 14.03 2.08
CA SER A 35 -43.77 12.65 1.90
C SER A 35 -43.88 12.39 0.39
N MET A 36 -42.96 11.62 -0.17
CA MET A 36 -43.09 11.07 -1.51
C MET A 36 -43.01 9.54 -1.43
N LYS A 37 -44.23 8.99 -1.30
CA LYS A 37 -44.77 7.83 -2.02
C LYS A 37 -43.75 6.76 -2.43
N THR A 38 -43.81 5.68 -1.66
CA THR A 38 -43.74 4.28 -2.07
C THR A 38 -44.11 4.03 -3.53
N LEU A 39 -43.19 3.44 -4.31
CA LEU A 39 -43.49 2.51 -5.40
C LEU A 39 -42.39 1.43 -5.44
N LEU A 40 -42.68 0.28 -4.82
CA LEU A 40 -42.18 -1.04 -5.26
C LEU A 40 -42.93 -1.42 -6.58
N PRO A 41 -42.69 -2.57 -7.23
CA PRO A 41 -41.46 -3.31 -7.52
C PRO A 41 -41.32 -3.59 -9.04
N GLY A 42 -40.19 -3.26 -9.65
CA GLY A 42 -39.91 -3.61 -11.05
C GLY A 42 -39.24 -4.98 -11.18
N ARG A 43 -40.05 -6.04 -11.27
CA ARG A 43 -39.59 -7.37 -11.73
C ARG A 43 -39.14 -7.28 -13.19
N TYR A 44 -37.85 -7.47 -13.47
CA TYR A 44 -37.42 -7.95 -14.78
C TYR A 44 -36.51 -9.16 -14.60
N ARG A 45 -37.03 -10.28 -15.13
CA ARG A 45 -36.42 -11.61 -15.22
C ARG A 45 -35.48 -11.67 -16.44
N PRO A 46 -34.64 -12.72 -16.54
CA PRO A 46 -33.29 -12.68 -17.11
C PRO A 46 -33.27 -12.91 -18.62
N VAL A 47 -32.21 -12.44 -19.28
CA VAL A 47 -31.81 -12.94 -20.60
C VAL A 47 -30.47 -13.64 -20.46
N THR A 48 -30.56 -14.96 -20.56
CA THR A 48 -29.46 -15.89 -20.80
C THR A 48 -28.88 -15.62 -22.18
N ALA A 49 -27.58 -15.35 -22.30
CA ALA A 49 -26.85 -15.48 -23.55
C ALA A 49 -25.55 -16.24 -23.27
N LEU A 50 -25.58 -17.49 -23.72
CA LEU A 50 -24.54 -18.49 -23.70
C LEU A 50 -23.60 -18.18 -24.87
N LEU A 51 -22.31 -17.94 -24.62
CA LEU A 51 -21.27 -17.97 -25.65
C LEU A 51 -20.01 -18.61 -25.04
N PHE A 52 -19.93 -19.93 -25.20
CA PHE A 52 -18.70 -20.70 -25.08
C PHE A 52 -17.82 -20.36 -26.29
N VAL A 53 -16.62 -19.84 -26.05
CA VAL A 53 -15.53 -19.85 -27.03
C VAL A 53 -14.37 -20.61 -26.39
N ALA A 54 -14.22 -21.86 -26.82
CA ALA A 54 -13.07 -22.68 -26.51
C ALA A 54 -11.91 -22.25 -27.43
N PHE A 55 -10.86 -21.68 -26.85
CA PHE A 55 -9.57 -21.51 -27.52
C PHE A 55 -8.63 -22.64 -27.07
N SER A 56 -8.43 -23.60 -27.95
CA SER A 56 -7.36 -24.59 -27.85
C SER A 56 -6.05 -23.95 -28.31
N LEU A 57 -5.17 -23.60 -27.38
CA LEU A 57 -3.79 -23.23 -27.68
C LEU A 57 -2.92 -24.49 -27.60
N THR A 58 -2.78 -25.16 -28.75
CA THR A 58 -1.73 -26.13 -29.01
C THR A 58 -0.45 -25.36 -29.35
N ALA A 59 0.47 -25.23 -28.40
CA ALA A 59 1.83 -24.75 -28.69
C ALA A 59 2.79 -25.94 -28.56
N CYS A 60 3.16 -26.48 -29.72
CA CYS A 60 4.25 -27.43 -29.90
C CYS A 60 5.59 -26.74 -29.61
N GLY A 61 6.31 -27.20 -28.58
CA GLY A 61 7.74 -26.94 -28.43
C GLY A 61 8.53 -28.14 -28.95
N GLU A 62 8.97 -28.07 -30.21
CA GLU A 62 9.89 -29.03 -30.83
C GLU A 62 11.29 -28.85 -30.20
N GLN A 63 11.72 -29.81 -29.37
CA GLN A 63 13.10 -29.86 -28.87
C GLN A 63 13.92 -30.83 -29.72
N ARG A 64 14.64 -30.29 -30.70
CA ARG A 64 15.74 -31.00 -31.37
C ARG A 64 17.06 -30.46 -30.83
N VAL A 65 17.86 -31.33 -30.21
CA VAL A 65 19.28 -31.49 -30.57
C VAL A 65 19.72 -32.93 -30.26
N ALA A 66 20.02 -33.63 -31.36
CA ALA A 66 20.97 -34.71 -31.58
C ALA A 66 21.20 -35.78 -30.48
N ALA A 67 20.71 -36.98 -30.79
CA ALA A 67 21.39 -38.22 -30.44
C ALA A 67 22.72 -38.34 -31.20
N SER A 68 23.75 -38.85 -30.53
CA SER A 68 24.82 -39.63 -31.16
C SER A 68 25.20 -40.72 -30.18
N ASP A 69 24.70 -41.91 -30.47
CA ASP A 69 24.99 -43.16 -29.79
C ASP A 69 26.41 -43.67 -30.11
N ALA A 70 27.11 -44.05 -29.03
CA ALA A 70 27.93 -45.28 -28.86
C ALA A 70 29.27 -45.46 -29.63
N PRO A 71 30.08 -46.50 -29.33
CA PRO A 71 30.73 -46.83 -28.03
C PRO A 71 32.24 -47.19 -28.18
N SER A 72 33.04 -47.16 -27.08
CA SER A 72 34.10 -48.15 -26.71
C SER A 72 35.36 -47.57 -26.02
N ALA A 73 35.64 -48.13 -24.84
CA ALA A 73 36.94 -48.49 -24.21
C ALA A 73 38.01 -47.41 -23.87
N PRO A 74 38.84 -47.64 -22.82
CA PRO A 74 39.55 -46.61 -22.08
C PRO A 74 41.01 -46.40 -22.51
N PRO A 75 41.60 -45.23 -22.21
CA PRO A 75 43.00 -45.21 -21.79
C PRO A 75 43.20 -44.46 -20.48
N THR A 76 43.90 -45.13 -19.57
CA THR A 76 44.70 -44.56 -18.49
C THR A 76 45.61 -43.45 -19.02
N SER A 77 45.59 -42.25 -18.43
CA SER A 77 46.77 -41.41 -18.20
C SER A 77 46.46 -40.11 -17.45
N LYS A 78 47.16 -39.97 -16.31
CA LYS A 78 47.71 -38.74 -15.72
C LYS A 78 46.74 -37.61 -15.33
N ALA A 79 46.46 -37.58 -14.02
CA ALA A 79 46.06 -36.39 -13.31
C ALA A 79 47.03 -35.24 -13.63
N SER A 80 46.53 -34.22 -14.33
CA SER A 80 47.13 -32.89 -14.36
C SER A 80 46.45 -32.06 -13.28
N PRO A 81 47.20 -31.38 -12.38
CA PRO A 81 46.58 -30.45 -11.45
C PRO A 81 46.07 -29.26 -12.26
N SER A 82 44.74 -29.11 -12.34
CA SER A 82 44.13 -27.87 -12.83
C SER A 82 44.60 -26.72 -11.93
N PRO A 83 45.15 -25.63 -12.47
CA PRO A 83 45.45 -24.46 -11.68
C PRO A 83 44.13 -23.94 -11.12
N SER A 84 44.04 -23.83 -9.80
CA SER A 84 42.95 -23.13 -9.13
C SER A 84 42.93 -21.71 -9.69
N SER A 85 41.98 -21.41 -10.58
CA SER A 85 41.73 -20.04 -10.99
C SER A 85 41.30 -19.31 -9.74
N SER A 86 42.14 -18.40 -9.27
CA SER A 86 41.77 -17.40 -8.27
C SER A 86 40.59 -16.63 -8.83
N GLY A 87 39.38 -17.06 -8.50
CA GLY A 87 38.16 -16.35 -8.85
C GLY A 87 38.29 -14.93 -8.34
N ALA A 88 37.99 -13.95 -9.18
CA ALA A 88 37.92 -12.56 -8.77
C ALA A 88 37.11 -12.47 -7.46
N PRO A 89 37.54 -11.66 -6.48
CA PRO A 89 36.77 -11.50 -5.25
C PRO A 89 35.34 -11.14 -5.63
N ALA A 90 34.36 -11.79 -4.99
CA ALA A 90 32.96 -11.44 -5.17
C ALA A 90 32.83 -9.93 -4.98
N TYR A 91 32.33 -9.22 -6.00
CA TYR A 91 32.10 -7.79 -5.88
C TYR A 91 31.11 -7.56 -4.75
N VAL A 92 31.57 -6.91 -3.68
CA VAL A 92 30.74 -6.47 -2.56
C VAL A 92 30.43 -5.00 -2.80
N GLU A 93 29.14 -4.70 -2.95
CA GLU A 93 28.66 -3.34 -3.12
C GLU A 93 28.95 -2.54 -1.84
N PRO A 94 29.62 -1.36 -1.92
CA PRO A 94 29.97 -0.57 -0.74
C PRO A 94 28.74 -0.26 0.13
N GLY A 95 28.78 -0.65 1.41
CA GLY A 95 27.69 -0.43 2.38
C GLY A 95 26.77 -1.63 2.61
N VAL A 96 27.00 -2.76 1.92
CA VAL A 96 26.22 -3.99 2.11
C VAL A 96 27.16 -5.09 2.59
N VAL A 97 27.25 -5.26 3.92
CA VAL A 97 28.24 -6.14 4.56
C VAL A 97 27.99 -7.64 4.25
N ASP A 98 26.76 -8.06 3.93
CA ASP A 98 26.40 -9.48 3.74
C ASP A 98 25.23 -9.72 2.75
N GLY A 99 25.12 -8.90 1.70
CA GLY A 99 24.05 -9.03 0.70
C GLY A 99 24.51 -9.80 -0.54
N ALA A 100 23.58 -10.51 -1.19
CA ALA A 100 23.80 -10.98 -2.56
C ALA A 100 24.23 -9.79 -3.46
N PRO A 101 25.13 -10.00 -4.45
CA PRO A 101 25.44 -8.96 -5.42
C PRO A 101 24.16 -8.34 -5.99
N HIS A 102 24.12 -7.01 -6.14
CA HIS A 102 22.96 -6.25 -6.61
C HIS A 102 21.70 -6.32 -5.71
N ASN A 103 21.83 -6.69 -4.42
CA ASN A 103 20.67 -6.75 -3.53
C ASN A 103 19.90 -5.41 -3.44
N GLY A 104 20.61 -4.28 -3.54
CA GLY A 104 20.00 -2.95 -3.56
C GLY A 104 19.08 -2.75 -4.76
N ASP A 105 19.61 -3.01 -5.95
CA ASP A 105 18.89 -2.89 -7.22
C ASP A 105 17.76 -3.91 -7.33
N ASN A 106 18.02 -5.16 -6.97
CA ASN A 106 17.04 -6.25 -7.01
C ASN A 106 15.85 -6.00 -6.09
N ASN A 107 15.99 -5.18 -5.05
CA ASN A 107 14.90 -4.84 -4.13
C ASN A 107 14.44 -3.39 -4.26
N ALA A 108 14.86 -2.65 -5.29
CA ALA A 108 14.47 -1.27 -5.49
C ALA A 108 12.93 -1.11 -5.56
N TYR A 109 12.23 -2.08 -6.16
CA TYR A 109 10.76 -2.10 -6.21
C TYR A 109 10.08 -2.09 -4.82
N ARG A 110 10.75 -2.59 -3.77
CA ARG A 110 10.24 -2.58 -2.38
C ARG A 110 10.49 -1.28 -1.65
N ARG A 111 11.24 -0.35 -2.23
CA ARG A 111 11.55 0.93 -1.59
C ARG A 111 10.46 1.93 -1.98
N PRO A 112 9.78 2.55 -1.00
CA PRO A 112 8.93 3.69 -1.32
C PRO A 112 9.81 4.82 -1.88
N GLY A 113 9.26 5.63 -2.77
CA GLY A 113 9.90 6.85 -3.23
C GLY A 113 10.19 7.82 -2.07
N GLU A 114 11.11 8.75 -2.30
CA GLU A 114 11.38 9.80 -1.33
C GLU A 114 10.21 10.78 -1.23
N MET A 115 9.97 11.30 -0.02
CA MET A 115 9.01 12.38 0.21
C MET A 115 9.76 13.70 0.36
N SER A 116 9.27 14.75 -0.27
CA SER A 116 9.69 16.10 0.07
C SER A 116 9.33 16.43 1.53
N PRO A 117 10.04 17.36 2.19
CA PRO A 117 9.69 17.79 3.55
C PRO A 117 8.26 18.33 3.67
N ALA A 118 7.74 18.98 2.63
CA ALA A 118 6.35 19.43 2.58
C ALA A 118 5.38 18.25 2.48
N GLY A 119 5.64 17.33 1.54
CA GLY A 119 4.84 16.11 1.38
C GLY A 119 4.76 15.28 2.66
N ALA A 120 5.89 15.08 3.35
CA ALA A 120 5.94 14.36 4.61
C ALA A 120 5.11 15.03 5.73
N ARG A 121 5.21 16.36 5.87
CA ARG A 121 4.41 17.11 6.86
C ARG A 121 2.91 17.01 6.57
N ASP A 122 2.53 17.07 5.31
CA ASP A 122 1.13 17.06 4.89
C ASP A 122 0.54 15.65 5.03
N ALA A 123 1.30 14.63 4.61
CA ALA A 123 0.94 13.23 4.83
C ALA A 123 0.77 12.93 6.32
N ARG A 124 1.64 13.47 7.19
CA ARG A 124 1.49 13.31 8.63
C ARG A 124 0.18 13.89 9.16
N ARG A 125 -0.20 15.10 8.72
CA ARG A 125 -1.48 15.72 9.13
C ARG A 125 -2.68 14.90 8.68
N GLU A 126 -2.65 14.35 7.47
CA GLU A 126 -3.72 13.48 6.98
C GLU A 126 -3.74 12.13 7.72
N ALA A 127 -2.57 11.56 8.05
CA ALA A 127 -2.48 10.36 8.89
C ALA A 127 -3.13 10.60 10.27
N ASP A 128 -2.78 11.69 10.94
CA ASP A 128 -3.33 12.07 12.25
C ASP A 128 -4.86 12.31 12.18
N ARG A 129 -5.37 12.77 11.02
CA ARG A 129 -6.80 12.97 10.78
C ARG A 129 -7.56 11.65 10.61
N ILE A 130 -7.01 10.67 9.87
CA ILE A 130 -7.71 9.40 9.61
C ILE A 130 -7.56 8.38 10.73
N GLU A 131 -6.43 8.39 11.45
CA GLU A 131 -6.12 7.42 12.50
C GLU A 131 -7.25 7.23 13.53
N PRO A 132 -7.84 8.28 14.13
CA PRO A 132 -8.91 8.11 15.12
C PRO A 132 -10.18 7.48 14.51
N VAL A 133 -10.46 7.71 13.23
CA VAL A 133 -11.59 7.09 12.52
C VAL A 133 -11.34 5.60 12.32
N LEU A 134 -10.14 5.24 11.84
CA LEU A 134 -9.75 3.85 11.62
C LEU A 134 -9.67 3.07 12.95
N LYS A 135 -9.10 3.68 13.99
CA LYS A 135 -9.07 3.11 15.35
C LYS A 135 -10.48 2.83 15.89
N ARG A 136 -11.42 3.76 15.69
CA ARG A 136 -12.83 3.54 16.10
C ARG A 136 -13.47 2.39 15.34
N LEU A 137 -13.24 2.30 14.03
CA LEU A 137 -13.74 1.19 13.21
C LEU A 137 -13.16 -0.17 13.67
N TRP A 138 -11.86 -0.21 13.95
CA TRP A 138 -11.19 -1.39 14.46
C TRP A 138 -11.76 -1.83 15.81
N ASN A 139 -11.94 -0.91 16.76
CA ASN A 139 -12.58 -1.18 18.06
C ASN A 139 -14.03 -1.71 17.91
N GLN A 140 -14.75 -1.27 16.88
CA GLN A 140 -16.10 -1.74 16.56
C GLN A 140 -16.12 -3.05 15.75
N LYS A 141 -14.95 -3.63 15.47
CA LYS A 141 -14.77 -4.80 14.63
C LYS A 141 -15.30 -4.64 13.19
N LYS A 142 -15.15 -3.43 12.65
CA LYS A 142 -15.60 -3.04 11.30
C LYS A 142 -14.40 -2.75 10.40
N TRP A 143 -13.77 -3.80 9.91
CA TRP A 143 -12.59 -3.73 9.04
C TRP A 143 -12.89 -4.10 7.58
N ASP A 144 -14.16 -4.26 7.19
CA ASP A 144 -14.48 -4.55 5.80
C ASP A 144 -14.21 -3.32 4.89
N PRO A 145 -13.72 -3.52 3.65
CA PRO A 145 -13.34 -2.41 2.77
C PRO A 145 -14.47 -1.41 2.51
N LYS A 146 -15.72 -1.86 2.43
CA LYS A 146 -16.87 -0.99 2.12
C LYS A 146 -17.18 -0.05 3.29
N THR A 147 -17.16 -0.55 4.52
CA THR A 147 -17.36 0.28 5.71
C THR A 147 -16.22 1.26 5.91
N VAL A 148 -14.96 0.82 5.74
CA VAL A 148 -13.78 1.69 5.84
C VAL A 148 -13.85 2.80 4.80
N ARG A 149 -14.12 2.46 3.53
CA ARG A 149 -14.31 3.44 2.45
C ARG A 149 -15.39 4.45 2.79
N THR A 150 -16.56 4.00 3.20
CA THR A 150 -17.69 4.87 3.56
C THR A 150 -17.32 5.86 4.67
N ALA A 151 -16.56 5.42 5.68
CA ALA A 151 -16.13 6.28 6.77
C ALA A 151 -15.13 7.34 6.31
N LEU A 152 -14.21 7.00 5.40
CA LEU A 152 -13.22 7.94 4.86
C LEU A 152 -13.87 8.93 3.87
N LEU A 153 -14.81 8.49 3.04
CA LEU A 153 -15.58 9.40 2.18
C LEU A 153 -16.35 10.46 2.99
N LYS A 154 -16.86 10.11 4.19
CA LYS A 154 -17.49 11.06 5.12
C LYS A 154 -16.53 12.11 5.67
N LEU A 155 -15.22 11.88 5.61
CA LEU A 155 -14.22 12.91 5.94
C LEU A 155 -13.97 13.88 4.78
N GLY A 156 -14.55 13.65 3.60
CA GLY A 156 -14.40 14.50 2.42
C GLY A 156 -13.32 14.03 1.43
N TYR A 157 -12.77 12.82 1.60
CA TYR A 157 -11.91 12.23 0.58
C TYR A 157 -12.74 11.75 -0.62
N GLU A 158 -12.10 11.68 -1.78
CA GLU A 158 -12.70 11.21 -3.02
C GLU A 158 -12.06 9.90 -3.47
N GLU A 159 -12.88 8.94 -3.87
CA GLU A 159 -12.39 7.65 -4.38
C GLU A 159 -11.62 7.86 -5.68
N GLU A 160 -10.44 7.23 -5.75
CA GLU A 160 -9.60 7.26 -6.94
C GLU A 160 -10.32 6.56 -8.10
N ARG A 161 -10.37 7.24 -9.24
CA ARG A 161 -11.01 6.75 -10.45
C ARG A 161 -9.99 6.67 -11.57
N PHE A 162 -10.09 5.59 -12.34
CA PHE A 162 -9.24 5.35 -13.50
C PHE A 162 -10.10 5.22 -14.75
N GLY A 163 -9.60 5.74 -15.87
CA GLY A 163 -10.18 5.58 -17.18
C GLY A 163 -9.80 4.24 -17.81
N PRO A 164 -10.35 3.94 -18.99
CA PRO A 164 -10.16 2.66 -19.65
C PRO A 164 -8.70 2.39 -20.07
N LYS A 165 -7.83 3.40 -20.11
CA LYS A 165 -6.39 3.25 -20.41
C LYS A 165 -5.53 3.31 -19.14
N GLY A 166 -6.15 3.28 -17.96
CA GLY A 166 -5.45 3.38 -16.67
C GLY A 166 -5.06 4.82 -16.30
N GLU A 167 -5.51 5.82 -17.06
CA GLU A 167 -5.30 7.22 -16.71
C GLU A 167 -6.14 7.60 -15.49
N ARG A 168 -5.57 8.38 -14.57
CA ARG A 168 -6.30 8.80 -13.38
C ARG A 168 -7.29 9.91 -13.72
N LEU A 169 -8.57 9.70 -13.41
CA LEU A 169 -9.67 10.63 -13.65
C LEU A 169 -9.99 11.53 -12.45
N GLY A 170 -9.34 11.29 -11.31
CA GLY A 170 -9.49 12.08 -10.09
C GLY A 170 -9.60 11.23 -8.84
N GLY A 171 -9.77 11.89 -7.69
CA GLY A 171 -9.75 11.27 -6.38
C GLY A 171 -8.35 10.93 -5.89
N THR A 172 -8.28 10.64 -4.59
CA THR A 172 -7.01 10.38 -3.88
C THR A 172 -7.06 9.16 -2.99
N LEU A 173 -8.25 8.61 -2.75
CA LEU A 173 -8.47 7.52 -1.82
C LEU A 173 -8.69 6.20 -2.56
N THR A 174 -7.85 5.23 -2.26
CA THR A 174 -8.04 3.83 -2.65
C THR A 174 -8.24 2.97 -1.40
N VAL A 175 -9.35 2.22 -1.35
CA VAL A 175 -9.63 1.26 -0.27
C VAL A 175 -9.97 -0.10 -0.88
N THR A 176 -9.17 -1.11 -0.57
CA THR A 176 -9.35 -2.48 -1.07
C THR A 176 -9.27 -3.50 0.05
N GLY A 177 -9.60 -4.76 -0.25
CA GLY A 177 -9.29 -5.89 0.63
C GLY A 177 -7.79 -6.12 0.80
N MET A 178 -7.44 -6.95 1.78
CA MET A 178 -6.07 -7.43 1.95
C MET A 178 -5.67 -8.33 0.77
N PRO A 179 -4.42 -8.28 0.28
CA PRO A 179 -3.97 -9.18 -0.76
C PRO A 179 -3.99 -10.64 -0.27
N SER A 180 -4.24 -11.57 -1.19
CA SER A 180 -4.10 -12.99 -0.91
C SER A 180 -2.64 -13.34 -0.62
N ARG A 181 -2.43 -14.32 0.24
CA ARG A 181 -1.11 -14.90 0.52
C ARG A 181 -1.19 -16.41 0.53
N TYR A 182 -0.10 -17.07 0.15
CA TYR A 182 -0.01 -18.53 0.14
C TYR A 182 0.39 -19.02 1.55
N GLU A 183 -0.44 -19.86 2.15
CA GLU A 183 -0.22 -20.45 3.48
C GLU A 183 -0.44 -21.96 3.42
N ALA A 184 0.51 -22.72 3.99
CA ALA A 184 0.57 -24.19 4.05
C ALA A 184 0.55 -24.92 2.69
N ASP A 185 -0.47 -24.69 1.87
CA ASP A 185 -0.72 -25.33 0.57
C ASP A 185 -1.79 -24.61 -0.29
N HIS A 186 -2.35 -23.48 0.17
CA HIS A 186 -3.42 -22.77 -0.53
C HIS A 186 -3.33 -21.26 -0.39
N TYR A 187 -4.07 -20.54 -1.24
CA TYR A 187 -4.22 -19.10 -1.12
C TYR A 187 -5.28 -18.74 -0.08
N VAL A 188 -4.88 -17.94 0.90
CA VAL A 188 -5.76 -17.36 1.91
C VAL A 188 -6.00 -15.89 1.57
N HIS A 189 -7.24 -15.43 1.73
CA HIS A 189 -7.59 -14.01 1.64
C HIS A 189 -7.86 -13.47 3.04
N PRO A 190 -6.90 -12.76 3.67
CA PRO A 190 -7.10 -12.25 5.01
C PRO A 190 -8.27 -11.27 5.06
N GLU A 191 -9.08 -11.35 6.11
CA GLU A 191 -10.09 -10.32 6.35
C GLU A 191 -9.43 -9.00 6.73
N GLY A 192 -9.97 -7.93 6.16
CA GLY A 192 -9.51 -6.58 6.47
C GLY A 192 -9.62 -5.64 5.29
N ALA A 193 -9.10 -4.45 5.50
CA ALA A 193 -9.00 -3.42 4.48
C ALA A 193 -7.60 -2.80 4.51
N ARG A 194 -7.11 -2.46 3.32
CA ARG A 194 -5.96 -1.57 3.15
C ARG A 194 -6.44 -0.26 2.54
N VAL A 195 -5.83 0.82 2.99
CA VAL A 195 -6.12 2.19 2.60
C VAL A 195 -4.85 2.81 2.05
N GLY A 196 -4.93 3.39 0.86
CA GLY A 196 -3.93 4.27 0.29
C GLY A 196 -4.58 5.60 0.04
N LEU A 197 -4.08 6.66 0.69
CA LEU A 197 -4.50 8.03 0.46
C LEU A 197 -3.31 8.80 -0.10
N ARG A 198 -3.46 9.33 -1.31
CA ARG A 198 -2.45 10.18 -1.92
C ARG A 198 -2.63 11.62 -1.44
N VAL A 199 -1.59 12.20 -0.86
CA VAL A 199 -1.61 13.58 -0.36
C VAL A 199 -0.92 14.52 -1.34
N HIS A 200 0.19 14.06 -1.91
CA HIS A 200 0.94 14.71 -2.99
C HIS A 200 1.38 13.65 -4.01
N ASP A 201 1.98 14.07 -5.12
CA ASP A 201 2.54 13.13 -6.09
C ASP A 201 3.69 12.31 -5.49
N ASP A 202 4.40 12.85 -4.49
CA ASP A 202 5.53 12.25 -3.78
C ASP A 202 5.17 11.69 -2.39
N ALA A 203 3.93 11.84 -1.91
CA ALA A 203 3.57 11.49 -0.54
C ALA A 203 2.22 10.77 -0.41
N CYS A 204 2.23 9.68 0.34
CA CYS A 204 1.10 8.83 0.63
C CYS A 204 0.89 8.65 2.14
N VAL A 205 -0.36 8.48 2.53
CA VAL A 205 -0.75 7.84 3.79
C VAL A 205 -1.19 6.43 3.48
N THR A 206 -0.63 5.47 4.18
CA THR A 206 -1.01 4.06 4.10
C THR A 206 -1.60 3.61 5.42
N ALA A 207 -2.62 2.77 5.36
CA ALA A 207 -3.16 2.15 6.55
C ALA A 207 -3.71 0.76 6.25
N PHE A 208 -3.82 -0.05 7.29
CA PHE A 208 -4.57 -1.30 7.23
C PHE A 208 -5.37 -1.52 8.51
N LEU A 209 -6.47 -2.26 8.38
CA LEU A 209 -7.31 -2.73 9.47
C LEU A 209 -7.50 -4.22 9.30
N GLN A 210 -7.08 -4.99 10.29
CA GLN A 210 -7.25 -6.44 10.35
C GLN A 210 -7.87 -6.82 11.70
N LYS A 211 -8.26 -8.09 11.85
CA LYS A 211 -8.76 -8.62 13.12
C LYS A 211 -7.79 -8.40 14.29
N THR A 212 -6.50 -8.58 14.03
CA THR A 212 -5.44 -8.58 15.05
C THR A 212 -4.95 -7.19 15.43
N ASN A 213 -4.93 -6.26 14.47
CA ASN A 213 -4.35 -4.94 14.65
C ASN A 213 -4.79 -3.97 13.54
N PHE A 214 -4.47 -2.71 13.72
CA PHE A 214 -4.52 -1.68 12.68
C PHE A 214 -3.23 -0.86 12.74
N GLN A 215 -2.89 -0.19 11.65
CA GLN A 215 -1.75 0.72 11.59
C GLN A 215 -2.04 1.84 10.58
N VAL A 216 -1.50 3.02 10.85
CA VAL A 216 -1.41 4.13 9.90
C VAL A 216 0.05 4.55 9.80
N SER A 217 0.52 4.80 8.58
CA SER A 217 1.88 5.20 8.27
C SER A 217 1.91 6.21 7.13
N THR A 218 3.04 6.86 6.94
CA THR A 218 3.31 7.78 5.83
C THR A 218 4.55 7.32 5.08
N ASN A 219 4.50 7.34 3.76
CA ASN A 219 5.59 6.93 2.88
C ASN A 219 5.46 7.63 1.52
N GLY A 220 6.53 7.67 0.73
CA GLY A 220 6.38 8.04 -0.68
C GLY A 220 5.75 6.92 -1.49
N PRO A 221 5.34 7.19 -2.74
CA PRO A 221 4.75 6.18 -3.61
C PRO A 221 5.78 5.13 -4.04
N TYR A 222 5.36 3.88 -4.12
CA TYR A 222 6.03 2.81 -4.83
C TYR A 222 5.84 3.00 -6.33
N MET A 223 6.88 2.68 -7.11
CA MET A 223 6.90 2.95 -8.56
C MET A 223 5.77 2.23 -9.32
N GLU A 224 5.45 1.00 -8.93
CA GLU A 224 4.48 0.16 -9.64
C GLU A 224 3.07 0.29 -9.07
N THR A 225 2.97 0.39 -7.75
CA THR A 225 1.71 0.20 -7.01
C THR A 225 1.22 1.47 -6.31
N GLY A 226 1.89 2.61 -6.55
CA GLY A 226 1.52 3.89 -5.98
C GLY A 226 1.62 3.85 -4.47
N CYS A 227 0.52 4.12 -3.74
CA CYS A 227 0.61 4.16 -2.28
C CYS A 227 0.79 2.78 -1.62
N PHE A 228 0.47 1.67 -2.29
CA PHE A 228 0.61 0.35 -1.68
C PHE A 228 2.00 -0.24 -1.92
N ALA A 229 2.54 -0.95 -0.94
CA ALA A 229 3.71 -1.78 -1.17
C ALA A 229 3.38 -2.91 -2.16
N PRO A 230 4.29 -3.25 -3.08
CA PRO A 230 4.09 -4.36 -4.00
C PRO A 230 4.01 -5.69 -3.24
N PRO A 231 3.12 -6.62 -3.66
CA PRO A 231 2.87 -7.87 -2.93
C PRO A 231 4.02 -8.88 -3.03
N SER A 232 4.82 -8.81 -4.10
CA SER A 232 5.93 -9.72 -4.37
C SER A 232 7.03 -9.01 -5.14
N GLY A 233 8.20 -9.64 -5.21
CA GLY A 233 9.26 -9.25 -6.13
C GLY A 233 9.22 -9.97 -7.45
N HIS A 234 9.87 -9.35 -8.42
CA HIS A 234 10.19 -9.93 -9.72
C HIS A 234 11.59 -10.53 -9.71
#